data_AF-A0A9P8F5P2-F1
#
_entry.id   AF-A0A9P8F5P2-F1
#
_cell.length_a   1.000
_cell.length_b   1.000
_cell.length_c   1.000
_cell.angle_alpha   90.00
_cell.angle_beta   90.00
_cell.angle_gamma   90.00
#
_symmetry.space_group_name_H-M   'P 1'
#
loop_
_entity.id
_entity.type
_entity.pdbx_description
1 polymer ?
#
loop_
_entity_poly.entity_id
_entity_poly.type
_entity_poly.pdbx_seq_one_letter_code
_entity_poly.pdbx_strand_id
1 'polypeptide(L)'
;VVGIHEAYQGTVTTNPDELCSRFCAQLGMDFATTEVAKSLALGMASIGALAGRSPLSGAAACIYMASLLMDQVRSPKAIGEVAKVSDSTIRSAYKSLYAEKETLLSEDVLKRGADVEKLVKPTN
;
A
#
# COMPACT_ATOMS: atom_id res chain seq x y z
N VAL A 1 16.46 16.15 -25.19
CA VAL A 1 15.34 15.61 -24.40
C VAL A 1 15.91 15.00 -23.15
N VAL A 2 15.94 15.76 -22.05
CA VAL A 2 16.42 15.30 -20.74
C VAL A 2 15.16 14.95 -19.96
N GLY A 3 14.88 13.64 -19.86
CA GLY A 3 13.74 13.12 -19.13
C GLY A 3 13.94 13.32 -17.63
N ILE A 4 13.08 14.16 -17.06
CA ILE A 4 12.57 14.13 -15.69
C ILE A 4 13.50 13.53 -14.62
N HIS A 5 14.29 14.40 -13.98
CA HIS A 5 14.70 14.18 -12.60
C HIS A 5 13.46 14.28 -11.70
N GLU A 6 12.82 13.16 -11.39
CA GLU A 6 12.12 13.02 -10.10
C GLU A 6 13.14 12.52 -9.08
N ALA A 7 14.02 13.45 -8.68
CA ALA A 7 14.80 13.29 -7.46
C ALA A 7 13.80 13.28 -6.29
N TYR A 8 13.33 12.09 -5.92
CA TYR A 8 12.67 11.84 -4.65
C TYR A 8 13.59 12.38 -3.56
N GLN A 9 13.19 13.51 -2.98
CA GLN A 9 13.91 14.24 -1.96
C GLN A 9 13.92 13.39 -0.69
N GLY A 10 14.92 12.50 -0.61
CA GLY A 10 15.20 11.67 0.55
C GLY A 10 15.76 12.51 1.69
N THR A 11 14.89 13.20 2.42
CA THR A 11 15.21 13.78 3.72
C THR A 11 14.01 13.72 4.66
N VAL A 12 13.41 12.54 4.85
CA VAL A 12 12.69 12.23 6.09
C VAL A 12 12.89 10.73 6.30
N THR A 13 13.20 10.34 7.52
CA THR A 13 13.09 8.98 8.05
C THR A 13 11.61 8.57 8.00
N THR A 14 11.00 8.45 6.81
CA THR A 14 9.54 8.37 6.70
C THR A 14 9.12 6.96 7.04
N ASN A 15 8.57 6.80 8.24
CA ASN A 15 7.97 5.56 8.67
C ASN A 15 6.91 5.15 7.63
N PRO A 16 6.82 3.85 7.25
CA PRO A 16 5.79 3.37 6.35
C PRO A 16 4.38 3.73 6.84
N ASP A 17 4.21 3.82 8.16
CA ASP A 17 3.03 4.37 8.85
C ASP A 17 2.64 5.79 8.38
N GLU A 18 3.60 6.72 8.38
CA GLU A 18 3.34 8.13 8.04
C GLU A 18 3.01 8.28 6.56
N LEU A 19 3.71 7.53 5.68
CA LEU A 19 3.38 7.49 4.25
C LEU A 19 1.96 7.01 4.03
N CYS A 20 1.58 5.88 4.65
CA CYS A 20 0.24 5.34 4.53
C CYS A 20 -0.82 6.32 5.06
N SER A 21 -0.58 6.97 6.20
CA SER A 21 -1.50 7.95 6.77
C SER A 21 -1.75 9.12 5.83
N ARG A 22 -0.68 9.69 5.27
CA ARG A 22 -0.75 10.83 4.34
C ARG A 22 -1.54 10.46 3.08
N PHE A 23 -1.23 9.31 2.49
CA PHE A 23 -1.90 8.85 1.29
C PHE A 23 -3.37 8.50 1.53
N CYS A 24 -3.68 7.86 2.66
CA CYS A 24 -5.06 7.57 3.04
C CYS A 24 -5.89 8.84 3.22
N ALA A 25 -5.32 9.86 3.87
CA ALA A 25 -5.95 11.17 4.03
C ALA A 25 -6.20 11.85 2.68
N GLN A 26 -5.24 11.80 1.75
CA GLN A 26 -5.40 12.37 0.40
C GLN A 26 -6.45 11.62 -0.44
N LEU A 27 -6.61 10.32 -0.22
CA LEU A 27 -7.62 9.49 -0.89
C LEU A 27 -9.00 9.58 -0.22
N GLY A 28 -9.12 10.27 0.92
CA GLY A 28 -10.37 10.38 1.68
C GLY A 28 -10.83 9.03 2.22
N MET A 29 -9.90 8.21 2.70
CA MET A 29 -10.21 6.94 3.36
C MET A 29 -10.58 7.15 4.84
N ASP A 30 -11.38 6.23 5.36
CA ASP A 30 -11.77 6.24 6.76
C ASP A 30 -10.57 5.95 7.70
N PHE A 31 -10.71 6.34 8.97
CA PHE A 31 -9.69 6.09 9.98
C PHE A 31 -9.42 4.59 10.14
N ALA A 32 -10.48 3.76 10.13
CA ALA A 32 -10.34 2.31 10.23
C ALA A 32 -9.48 1.74 9.08
N THR A 33 -9.71 2.22 7.85
CA THR A 33 -8.93 1.81 6.67
C THR A 33 -7.49 2.30 6.74
N THR A 34 -7.27 3.49 7.27
CA THR A 34 -5.94 4.07 7.45
C THR A 34 -5.11 3.23 8.42
N GLU A 35 -5.69 2.82 9.55
CA GLU A 35 -5.03 1.95 10.54
C GLU A 35 -4.70 0.57 9.95
N VAL A 36 -5.61 0.00 9.15
CA VAL A 36 -5.35 -1.26 8.43
C VAL A 36 -4.19 -1.10 7.44
N ALA A 37 -4.18 -0.03 6.65
CA ALA A 37 -3.11 0.25 5.69
C ALA A 37 -1.74 0.42 6.38
N LYS A 38 -1.71 1.13 7.52
CA LYS A 38 -0.52 1.31 8.35
C LYS A 38 0.02 -0.01 8.88
N SER A 39 -0.85 -0.84 9.48
CA SER A 39 -0.45 -2.17 9.97
C SER A 39 0.10 -3.05 8.87
N LEU A 40 -0.51 -3.05 7.68
CA LEU A 40 0.00 -3.80 6.53
C LEU A 40 1.39 -3.29 6.10
N ALA A 41 1.58 -1.98 6.03
CA ALA A 41 2.86 -1.39 5.62
C ALA A 41 3.98 -1.65 6.63
N LEU A 42 3.67 -1.62 7.93
CA LEU A 42 4.58 -2.03 9.01
C LEU A 42 4.95 -3.51 8.92
N GLY A 43 3.97 -4.39 8.76
CA GLY A 43 4.20 -5.82 8.58
C GLY A 43 5.07 -6.10 7.35
N MET A 44 4.78 -5.44 6.24
CA MET A 44 5.50 -5.57 4.97
C MET A 44 6.95 -5.11 5.11
N ALA A 45 7.17 -3.99 5.79
CA ALA A 45 8.52 -3.51 6.10
C ALA A 45 9.26 -4.47 7.04
N SER A 46 8.57 -5.07 8.00
CA SER A 46 9.16 -6.01 8.96
C SER A 46 9.60 -7.32 8.34
N ILE A 47 8.82 -7.87 7.39
CA ILE A 47 9.17 -9.12 6.68
C ILE A 47 10.09 -8.89 5.47
N GLY A 48 10.27 -7.63 5.06
CA GLY A 48 11.09 -7.29 3.89
C GLY A 48 10.50 -7.76 2.56
N ALA A 49 9.18 -7.93 2.46
CA ALA A 49 8.49 -8.43 1.25
C ALA A 49 8.79 -7.61 -0.02
N LEU A 50 9.16 -6.34 0.16
CA LEU A 50 9.52 -5.40 -0.90
C LEU A 50 10.94 -4.83 -0.73
N ALA A 51 11.80 -5.50 0.04
CA ALA A 51 13.21 -5.14 0.19
C ALA A 51 13.89 -5.13 -1.19
N GLY A 52 14.19 -3.93 -1.70
CA GLY A 52 14.73 -3.70 -3.05
C GLY A 52 13.81 -2.93 -4.00
N ARG A 53 12.55 -2.67 -3.62
CA ARG A 53 11.65 -1.75 -4.33
C ARG A 53 11.47 -0.45 -3.55
N SER A 54 11.02 0.60 -4.24
CA SER A 54 10.77 1.90 -3.61
C SER A 54 9.68 1.78 -2.51
N PRO A 55 9.88 2.37 -1.32
CA PRO A 55 8.93 2.32 -0.21
C PRO A 55 7.57 2.93 -0.58
N LEU A 56 7.55 3.91 -1.50
CA LEU A 56 6.33 4.48 -2.08
C LEU A 56 5.44 3.42 -2.73
N SER A 57 6.04 2.53 -3.53
CA SER A 57 5.30 1.46 -4.22
C SER A 57 4.73 0.43 -3.24
N GLY A 58 5.46 0.16 -2.16
CA GLY A 58 4.98 -0.73 -1.09
C GLY A 58 3.82 -0.13 -0.32
N ALA A 59 3.92 1.14 0.07
CA ALA A 59 2.82 1.87 0.70
C ALA A 59 1.58 1.93 -0.21
N ALA A 60 1.76 2.23 -1.50
CA ALA A 60 0.68 2.24 -2.50
C ALA A 60 -0.03 0.88 -2.62
N ALA A 61 0.73 -0.22 -2.66
CA ALA A 61 0.17 -1.57 -2.68
C ALA A 61 -0.58 -1.92 -1.38
N CYS A 62 -0.03 -1.55 -0.22
CA CYS A 62 -0.67 -1.75 1.08
C CYS A 62 -2.00 -1.00 1.18
N ILE A 63 -2.03 0.24 0.68
CA ILE A 63 -3.25 1.04 0.63
C ILE A 63 -4.27 0.41 -0.31
N TYR A 64 -3.87 0.01 -1.51
CA TYR A 64 -4.77 -0.66 -2.43
C TYR A 64 -5.37 -1.92 -1.80
N MET A 65 -4.56 -2.71 -1.10
CA MET A 65 -4.99 -3.90 -0.38
C MET A 65 -5.94 -3.56 0.79
N ALA A 66 -5.60 -2.59 1.63
CA ALA A 66 -6.45 -2.11 2.72
C ALA A 66 -7.80 -1.59 2.20
N SER A 67 -7.78 -0.90 1.07
CA SER A 67 -8.97 -0.37 0.41
C SER A 67 -9.92 -1.50 -0.04
N LEU A 68 -9.38 -2.64 -0.50
CA LEU A 68 -10.18 -3.83 -0.82
C LEU A 68 -10.75 -4.51 0.43
N LEU A 69 -9.92 -4.64 1.47
CA LEU A 69 -10.29 -5.26 2.75
C LEU A 69 -11.44 -4.52 3.45
N MET A 70 -11.47 -3.18 3.32
CA MET A 70 -12.42 -2.30 4.00
C MET A 70 -13.62 -1.88 3.12
N ASP A 71 -13.82 -2.53 1.97
CA ASP A 71 -14.86 -2.18 0.99
C ASP A 71 -14.75 -0.76 0.40
N GLN A 72 -13.61 -0.08 0.57
CA GLN A 72 -13.33 1.25 0.04
C GLN A 72 -12.42 1.20 -1.19
N VAL A 73 -12.73 0.35 -2.16
CA VAL A 73 -11.85 0.09 -3.31
C VAL A 73 -11.42 1.38 -4.01
N ARG A 74 -10.11 1.64 -4.01
CA ARG A 74 -9.52 2.80 -4.72
C ARG A 74 -8.86 2.36 -6.01
N SER A 75 -8.98 3.21 -7.04
CA SER A 75 -8.36 2.92 -8.33
C SER A 75 -6.83 3.02 -8.22
N PRO A 76 -6.07 2.11 -8.87
CA PRO A 76 -4.61 2.19 -8.88
C PRO A 76 -4.10 3.52 -9.44
N LYS A 77 -4.84 4.12 -10.37
CA LYS A 77 -4.54 5.45 -10.91
C LYS A 77 -4.58 6.53 -9.82
N ALA A 78 -5.65 6.59 -9.03
CA ALA A 78 -5.77 7.58 -7.95
C ALA A 78 -4.68 7.39 -6.88
N ILE A 79 -4.38 6.13 -6.53
CA ILE A 79 -3.31 5.81 -5.59
C ILE A 79 -1.95 6.21 -6.18
N GLY A 80 -1.71 5.95 -7.47
CA GLY A 80 -0.49 6.30 -8.17
C GLY A 80 -0.27 7.81 -8.28
N GLU A 81 -1.33 8.60 -8.46
CA GLU A 81 -1.25 10.06 -8.44
C GLU A 81 -0.81 10.61 -7.07
N VAL A 82 -1.28 9.99 -6.00
CA VAL A 82 -0.94 10.35 -4.61
C VAL A 82 0.45 9.85 -4.21
N ALA A 83 0.75 8.58 -4.48
CA ALA A 83 2.01 7.94 -4.12
C ALA A 83 3.15 8.22 -5.13
N LYS A 84 2.86 8.95 -6.22
CA LYS A 84 3.81 9.27 -7.30
C LYS A 84 4.45 8.03 -7.94
N VAL A 85 3.64 7.01 -8.20
CA VAL A 85 4.07 5.76 -8.83
C VAL A 85 3.15 5.38 -9.98
N SER A 86 3.70 4.71 -10.99
CA SER A 86 2.93 4.22 -12.14
C SER A 86 1.97 3.09 -11.75
N ASP A 87 0.85 2.98 -12.45
CA ASP A 87 -0.15 1.91 -12.27
C ASP A 87 0.46 0.50 -12.40
N SER A 88 1.36 0.29 -13.36
CA SER A 88 2.09 -0.95 -13.55
C SER A 88 2.96 -1.32 -12.34
N THR A 89 3.57 -0.30 -11.71
CA THR A 89 4.35 -0.48 -10.48
C THR A 89 3.46 -0.91 -9.32
N ILE A 90 2.27 -0.31 -9.19
CA ILE A 90 1.28 -0.70 -8.17
C ILE A 90 0.82 -2.14 -8.39
N ARG A 91 0.46 -2.54 -9.62
CA ARG A 91 0.07 -3.93 -9.91
C ARG A 91 1.18 -4.92 -9.60
N SER A 92 2.42 -4.59 -9.99
CA SER A 92 3.58 -5.45 -9.73
C SER A 92 3.87 -5.54 -8.23
N ALA A 93 3.76 -4.45 -7.48
CA ALA A 93 3.93 -4.44 -6.02
C ALA A 93 2.79 -5.18 -5.32
N TYR A 94 1.55 -4.98 -5.76
CA TYR A 94 0.37 -5.68 -5.26
C TYR A 94 0.48 -7.19 -5.49
N LYS A 95 0.97 -7.65 -6.65
CA LYS A 95 1.16 -9.09 -6.90
C LYS A 95 2.14 -9.73 -5.91
N SER A 96 3.25 -9.05 -5.60
CA SER A 96 4.20 -9.50 -4.59
C SER A 96 3.61 -9.43 -3.17
N LEU A 97 2.96 -8.32 -2.83
CA LEU A 97 2.32 -8.13 -1.53
C LEU A 97 1.20 -9.15 -1.28
N TYR A 98 0.44 -9.48 -2.33
CA TYR A 98 -0.64 -10.46 -2.28
C TYR A 98 -0.10 -11.87 -2.02
N ALA A 99 1.09 -12.21 -2.50
CA ALA A 99 1.71 -13.51 -2.18
C ALA A 99 2.05 -13.61 -0.68
N GLU A 100 2.49 -12.51 -0.09
CA GLU A 100 2.84 -12.41 1.33
C GLU A 100 1.64 -12.06 2.23
N LYS A 101 0.43 -11.97 1.67
CA LYS A 101 -0.75 -11.53 2.40
C LYS A 101 -1.05 -12.41 3.60
N GLU A 102 -0.82 -13.73 3.50
CA GLU A 102 -1.11 -14.67 4.58
C GLU A 102 -0.19 -14.43 5.79
N THR A 103 1.04 -13.99 5.55
CA THR A 103 1.98 -13.56 6.59
C THR A 103 1.61 -12.19 7.18
N LEU A 104 1.10 -11.28 6.33
CA LEU A 104 0.78 -9.90 6.69
C LEU A 104 -0.57 -9.74 7.39
N LEU A 105 -1.54 -10.59 7.05
CA LEU A 105 -2.88 -10.62 7.63
C LEU A 105 -2.83 -11.26 9.01
N SER A 106 -2.21 -10.54 9.95
CA SER A 106 -2.29 -10.87 11.36
C SER A 106 -3.72 -10.77 11.87
N GLU A 107 -4.03 -11.52 12.92
CA GLU A 107 -5.32 -11.53 13.60
C GLU A 107 -5.81 -10.11 13.98
N ASP A 108 -4.86 -9.19 14.21
CA ASP A 108 -5.09 -7.77 14.49
C ASP A 108 -5.76 -7.03 13.31
N VAL A 109 -5.36 -7.33 12.08
CA VAL A 109 -5.91 -6.72 10.86
C VAL A 109 -7.33 -7.22 10.63
N LEU A 110 -7.57 -8.54 10.80
CA LEU A 110 -8.91 -9.12 10.74
C LEU A 110 -9.86 -8.52 11.80
N LYS A 111 -9.38 -8.33 13.04
CA LYS A 111 -10.16 -7.72 14.13
C LYS A 111 -10.58 -6.28 13.85
N ARG A 112 -9.84 -5.55 13.00
CA ARG A 112 -10.17 -4.19 12.58
C ARG A 112 -11.22 -4.11 11.47
N GLY A 113 -11.76 -5.25 11.02
CA GLY A 113 -12.79 -5.32 9.98
C GLY A 113 -12.24 -5.57 8.57
N ALA A 114 -10.98 -6.00 8.46
CA ALA A 114 -10.39 -6.36 7.18
C ALA A 114 -10.95 -7.69 6.67
N ASP A 115 -11.67 -7.66 5.55
CA ASP A 115 -12.30 -8.84 4.97
C ASP A 115 -11.41 -9.47 3.89
N VAL A 116 -10.72 -10.56 4.24
CA VAL A 116 -9.74 -11.22 3.37
C VAL A 116 -10.38 -11.94 2.18
N GLU A 117 -11.67 -12.22 2.23
CA GLU A 117 -12.42 -12.83 1.13
C GLU A 117 -12.67 -11.82 0.01
N LYS A 118 -12.71 -10.51 0.35
CA LYS A 118 -12.81 -9.42 -0.64
C LYS A 118 -11.54 -9.18 -1.43
N LEU A 119 -10.42 -9.80 -1.02
CA LEU A 119 -9.17 -9.66 -1.76
C LEU A 119 -9.24 -10.40 -3.10
N VAL A 120 -9.29 -9.60 -4.17
CA VAL A 120 -9.28 -10.10 -5.54
C VAL A 120 -7.89 -10.63 -5.87
N LYS A 121 -7.82 -11.92 -6.25
CA LYS A 121 -6.59 -12.53 -6.78
C LYS A 121 -6.13 -11.73 -8.01
N PRO A 122 -4.87 -11.28 -8.09
CA PRO A 122 -4.36 -10.67 -9.30
C PRO A 122 -4.39 -11.73 -10.42
N THR A 123 -5.34 -11.62 -11.35
CA THR A 123 -5.45 -12.49 -12.52
C THR A 123 -4.26 -12.23 -13.46
N ASN A 124 -3.67 -13.31 -13.96
CA ASN A 124 -2.49 -13.32 -14.83
C ASN A 124 -2.82 -12.87 -16.26
#